data_AF-A0AAW8D7J7-F1
#
_entry.id   AF-A0AAW8D7J7-F1
#
_cell.length_a   1.000
_cell.length_b   1.000
_cell.length_c   1.000
_cell.angle_alpha   90.00
_cell.angle_beta   90.00
_cell.angle_gamma   90.00
#
_symmetry.space_group_name_H-M   'P 1'
#
loop_
_entity.id
_entity.type
_entity.pdbx_description
1 polymer ?
#
loop_
_entity_poly.entity_id
_entity_poly.type
_entity_poly.pdbx_seq_one_letter_code
_entity_poly.pdbx_strand_id
1 'polypeptide(L)'
;MSAADERITAPATTTAAAPRWKRLAGNRPWLGSCVAAVLAWAATVWSGHGQGSGDLLTAALAFSAFTVLVSLGQMLVISVGPGNADLSIPSTIALSGAAAMIVMDGSNAMLVPGLLAATGVGVGVGLFNFGLIRLLRIPPIIATLAASLIVMSVAINVGRGLKVKPPALFSDLMAQRVLGIPLVAIGALVVTVLVALMLERTVLGRSIAAVGQNRRAAQLAGLKVERTRLMAYVICAGLAGLTGALIAGFSGGNSLDQGQEYLLMTIAVVVIGGTAVAGGRPSVPGIWGAAMFMFLLVALLNAVGAGPGLRMLLTGVIIIAVIVVASARPAR
;
A
#
# COMPACT_ATOMS: atom_id res chain seq x y z
N MET A 1 4.82 -43.51 55.38
CA MET A 1 5.64 -42.37 54.92
C MET A 1 5.42 -42.24 53.42
N SER A 2 4.31 -41.64 52.94
CA SER A 2 4.01 -40.20 52.84
C SER A 2 5.14 -39.41 52.17
N ALA A 3 5.03 -39.22 50.86
CA ALA A 3 5.74 -38.18 50.11
C ALA A 3 4.67 -37.23 49.55
N ALA A 4 4.43 -36.17 50.30
CA ALA A 4 3.46 -35.14 50.04
C ALA A 4 4.06 -34.06 49.13
N ASP A 5 3.27 -33.65 48.14
CA ASP A 5 2.96 -32.25 47.85
C ASP A 5 4.16 -31.30 47.63
N GLU A 6 4.79 -31.38 46.45
CA GLU A 6 5.61 -30.29 45.91
C GLU A 6 4.82 -29.54 44.83
N ARG A 7 3.83 -28.74 45.28
CA ARG A 7 3.22 -27.71 44.44
C ARG A 7 4.23 -26.61 44.21
N ILE A 8 4.79 -26.56 43.01
CA ILE A 8 5.56 -25.42 42.51
C ILE A 8 4.63 -24.21 42.42
N THR A 9 4.62 -23.37 43.46
CA THR A 9 4.00 -22.04 43.42
C THR A 9 4.91 -21.11 42.62
N ALA A 10 4.67 -20.96 41.33
CA ALA A 10 5.30 -19.92 40.53
C ALA A 10 4.90 -18.53 41.10
N PRO A 11 5.85 -17.59 41.27
CA PRO A 11 5.51 -16.25 41.75
C PRO A 11 4.66 -15.53 40.68
N ALA A 12 3.49 -15.04 41.10
CA ALA A 12 2.65 -14.18 40.28
C ALA A 12 3.43 -12.89 39.95
N THR A 13 3.94 -12.79 38.73
CA THR A 13 4.51 -11.54 38.22
C THR A 13 3.38 -10.54 37.99
N THR A 14 3.09 -9.72 39.00
CA THR A 14 2.31 -8.50 38.82
C THR A 14 3.07 -7.58 37.87
N THR A 15 2.77 -7.68 36.57
CA THR A 15 3.24 -6.75 35.56
C THR A 15 2.67 -5.37 35.87
N ALA A 16 3.53 -4.47 36.35
CA ALA A 16 3.18 -3.07 36.58
C ALA A 16 2.49 -2.51 35.33
N ALA A 17 1.28 -1.96 35.51
CA ALA A 17 0.47 -1.48 34.40
C ALA A 17 1.21 -0.34 33.67
N ALA A 18 1.56 -0.57 32.40
CA ALA A 18 2.21 0.43 31.56
C ALA A 18 1.44 1.77 31.57
N PRO A 19 2.14 2.92 31.57
CA PRO A 19 1.52 4.25 31.66
C PRO A 19 0.46 4.49 30.56
N ARG A 20 -0.60 5.25 30.87
CA ARG A 20 -1.79 5.43 29.99
C ARG A 20 -1.47 5.80 28.54
N TRP A 21 -0.42 6.59 28.29
CA TRP A 21 0.01 6.95 26.93
C TRP A 21 0.62 5.76 26.16
N LYS A 22 1.35 4.83 26.83
CA LYS A 22 1.79 3.56 26.24
C LYS A 22 0.63 2.61 25.96
N ARG A 23 -0.45 2.65 26.75
CA ARG A 23 -1.70 1.90 26.46
C ARG A 23 -2.48 2.49 25.28
N LEU A 24 -2.55 3.82 25.15
CA LEU A 24 -3.20 4.50 24.02
C LEU A 24 -2.43 4.29 22.71
N ALA A 25 -1.09 4.41 22.73
CA ALA A 25 -0.23 4.13 21.58
C ALA A 25 -0.14 2.62 21.24
N GLY A 26 -0.28 1.74 22.25
CA GLY A 26 -0.28 0.29 22.07
C GLY A 26 -1.56 -0.29 21.47
N ASN A 27 -2.71 0.41 21.59
CA ASN A 27 -3.99 -0.10 21.11
C ASN A 27 -4.37 0.39 19.70
N ARG A 28 -3.62 1.34 19.13
CA ARG A 28 -3.91 1.97 17.81
C ARG A 28 -2.60 2.29 17.07
N PRO A 29 -1.94 1.29 16.45
CA PRO A 29 -0.63 1.49 15.81
C PRO A 29 -0.65 2.55 14.70
N TRP A 30 -1.80 2.76 14.06
CA TRP A 30 -2.00 3.80 13.04
C TRP A 30 -1.75 5.23 13.54
N LEU A 31 -2.00 5.54 14.82
CA LEU A 31 -1.75 6.88 15.38
C LEU A 31 -0.27 7.28 15.27
N GLY A 32 0.65 6.31 15.39
CA GLY A 32 2.08 6.57 15.24
C GLY A 32 2.44 7.11 13.86
N SER A 33 1.83 6.55 12.80
CA SER A 33 2.04 7.00 11.43
C SER A 33 1.48 8.41 11.19
N CYS A 34 0.32 8.73 11.74
CA CYS A 34 -0.26 10.08 11.65
C CYS A 34 0.60 11.12 12.38
N VAL A 35 1.08 10.80 13.59
CA VAL A 35 1.99 11.68 14.34
C VAL A 35 3.29 11.88 13.57
N ALA A 36 3.87 10.81 13.01
CA ALA A 36 5.08 10.91 12.20
C ALA A 36 4.87 11.81 10.97
N ALA A 37 3.72 11.70 10.28
CA ALA A 37 3.38 12.57 9.17
C ALA A 37 3.29 14.05 9.59
N VAL A 38 2.59 14.35 10.70
CA VAL A 38 2.47 15.72 11.20
C VAL A 38 3.85 16.29 11.58
N LEU A 39 4.71 15.49 12.22
CA LEU A 39 6.06 15.91 12.57
C LEU A 39 6.93 16.16 11.33
N ALA A 40 6.85 15.29 10.32
CA ALA A 40 7.56 15.48 9.06
C ALA A 40 7.08 16.73 8.31
N TRP A 41 5.78 16.99 8.30
CA TRP A 41 5.21 18.22 7.75
C TRP A 41 5.74 19.46 8.49
N ALA A 42 5.65 19.47 9.82
CA ALA A 42 6.13 20.59 10.63
C ALA A 42 7.63 20.86 10.42
N ALA A 43 8.46 19.81 10.35
CA ALA A 43 9.88 19.92 10.08
C ALA A 43 10.17 20.48 8.68
N THR A 44 9.38 20.09 7.67
CA THR A 44 9.53 20.59 6.28
C THR A 44 9.12 22.05 6.17
N VAL A 45 8.03 22.43 6.85
CA VAL A 45 7.57 23.83 6.90
C VAL A 45 8.62 24.69 7.61
N TRP A 46 9.25 24.16 8.66
CA TRP A 46 10.31 24.86 9.38
C TRP A 46 11.57 25.04 8.53
N SER A 47 12.01 24.01 7.78
CA SER A 47 13.17 24.15 6.89
C SER A 47 12.92 25.11 5.72
N GLY A 48 11.68 25.16 5.22
CA GLY A 48 11.25 26.09 4.17
C GLY A 48 10.88 27.50 4.65
N HIS A 49 11.17 27.86 5.91
CA HIS A 49 10.80 29.17 6.50
C HIS A 49 9.30 29.51 6.38
N GLY A 50 8.43 28.50 6.38
CA GLY A 50 6.98 28.68 6.34
C GLY A 50 6.37 28.93 4.96
N GLN A 51 7.18 29.14 3.91
CA GLN A 51 6.66 29.37 2.56
C GLN A 51 6.06 28.08 1.96
N GLY A 52 4.88 28.19 1.35
CA GLY A 52 4.25 27.10 0.61
C GLY A 52 3.72 25.94 1.48
N SER A 53 3.48 26.16 2.78
CA SER A 53 3.01 25.10 3.70
C SER A 53 1.68 24.45 3.26
N GLY A 54 0.76 25.26 2.72
CA GLY A 54 -0.52 24.80 2.16
C GLY A 54 -0.33 24.04 0.83
N ASP A 55 0.57 24.51 -0.03
CA ASP A 55 0.88 23.85 -1.30
C ASP A 55 1.58 22.50 -1.08
N LEU A 56 2.49 22.44 -0.10
CA LEU A 56 3.13 21.19 0.32
C LEU A 56 2.10 20.18 0.83
N LEU A 57 1.15 20.62 1.65
CA LEU A 57 0.10 19.74 2.16
C LEU A 57 -0.81 19.25 1.02
N THR A 58 -1.16 20.13 0.09
CA THR A 58 -1.98 19.79 -1.07
C THR A 58 -1.26 18.81 -1.99
N ALA A 59 0.03 19.03 -2.24
CA ALA A 59 0.87 18.10 -3.00
C ALA A 59 1.00 16.75 -2.29
N ALA A 60 1.20 16.76 -0.97
CA ALA A 60 1.26 15.54 -0.18
C ALA A 60 -0.03 14.73 -0.34
N LEU A 61 -1.19 15.36 -0.18
CA LEU A 61 -2.49 14.71 -0.38
C LEU A 61 -2.64 14.12 -1.78
N ALA A 62 -2.20 14.82 -2.83
CA ALA A 62 -2.29 14.33 -4.20
C ALA A 62 -1.39 13.10 -4.43
N PHE A 63 -0.09 13.19 -4.13
CA PHE A 63 0.85 12.10 -4.42
C PHE A 63 0.64 10.89 -3.52
N SER A 64 0.39 11.11 -2.23
CA SER A 64 0.09 10.00 -1.33
C SER A 64 -1.23 9.32 -1.66
N ALA A 65 -2.16 9.95 -2.37
CA ALA A 65 -3.38 9.27 -2.83
C ALA A 65 -3.04 8.06 -3.74
N PHE A 66 -2.07 8.21 -4.65
CA PHE A 66 -1.59 7.09 -5.47
C PHE A 66 -0.96 6.00 -4.61
N THR A 67 -0.09 6.39 -3.67
CA THR A 67 0.54 5.45 -2.74
C THR A 67 -0.49 4.73 -1.87
N VAL A 68 -1.53 5.42 -1.39
CA VAL A 68 -2.64 4.86 -0.60
C VAL A 68 -3.38 3.80 -1.39
N LEU A 69 -3.79 4.11 -2.64
CA LEU A 69 -4.55 3.18 -3.48
C LEU A 69 -3.81 1.83 -3.63
N VAL A 70 -2.53 1.88 -3.97
CA VAL A 70 -1.72 0.66 -4.14
C VAL A 70 -1.44 -0.02 -2.80
N SER A 71 -1.17 0.76 -1.75
CA SER A 71 -0.87 0.23 -0.42
C SER A 71 -2.09 -0.42 0.23
N LEU A 72 -3.32 0.01 -0.07
CA LEU A 72 -4.54 -0.71 0.33
C LEU A 72 -4.56 -2.11 -0.27
N GLY A 73 -4.17 -2.25 -1.54
CA GLY A 73 -3.99 -3.53 -2.21
C GLY A 73 -2.94 -4.40 -1.53
N GLN A 74 -1.73 -3.85 -1.38
CA GLN A 74 -0.60 -4.54 -0.75
C GLN A 74 -0.92 -4.94 0.70
N MET A 75 -1.67 -4.12 1.43
CA MET A 75 -2.17 -4.42 2.78
C MET A 75 -3.02 -5.69 2.79
N LEU A 76 -3.92 -5.88 1.81
CA LEU A 76 -4.74 -7.09 1.73
C LEU A 76 -3.88 -8.34 1.48
N VAL A 77 -2.88 -8.24 0.59
CA VAL A 77 -1.94 -9.33 0.30
C VAL A 77 -1.10 -9.70 1.52
N ILE A 78 -0.53 -8.72 2.22
CA ILE A 78 0.22 -8.97 3.45
C ILE A 78 -0.70 -9.55 4.54
N SER A 79 -1.96 -9.10 4.59
CA SER A 79 -2.91 -9.54 5.60
C SER A 79 -3.34 -11.01 5.47
N VAL A 80 -3.19 -11.66 4.31
CA VAL A 80 -3.52 -13.09 4.15
C VAL A 80 -2.40 -14.03 4.64
N GLY A 81 -1.40 -13.51 5.33
CA GLY A 81 -0.46 -14.28 6.15
C GLY A 81 1.01 -14.01 5.83
N PRO A 82 1.93 -14.67 6.54
CA PRO A 82 3.34 -14.40 6.43
C PRO A 82 3.89 -14.76 5.05
N GLY A 83 4.87 -13.97 4.60
CA GLY A 83 5.57 -14.17 3.33
C GLY A 83 4.76 -13.84 2.07
N ASN A 84 3.56 -13.28 2.21
CA ASN A 84 2.83 -12.72 1.07
C ASN A 84 3.19 -11.25 0.88
N ALA A 85 3.63 -10.93 -0.33
CA ALA A 85 3.77 -9.58 -0.84
C ALA A 85 3.53 -9.65 -2.34
N ASP A 86 3.03 -8.58 -2.95
CA ASP A 86 2.95 -8.47 -4.40
C ASP A 86 4.09 -7.59 -4.92
N LEU A 87 5.12 -8.21 -5.50
CA LEU A 87 6.25 -7.50 -6.12
C LEU A 87 6.04 -7.19 -7.60
N SER A 88 4.86 -7.53 -8.15
CA SER A 88 4.46 -7.19 -9.52
C SER A 88 3.81 -5.81 -9.64
N ILE A 89 3.61 -5.10 -8.51
CA ILE A 89 3.00 -3.77 -8.48
C ILE A 89 3.63 -2.80 -9.51
N PRO A 90 4.97 -2.65 -9.61
CA PRO A 90 5.56 -1.68 -10.55
C PRO A 90 5.23 -1.96 -12.01
N SER A 91 5.36 -3.22 -12.42
CA SER A 91 5.10 -3.64 -13.79
C SER A 91 3.61 -3.61 -14.11
N THR A 92 2.75 -3.89 -13.13
CA THR A 92 1.29 -3.75 -13.25
C THR A 92 0.91 -2.28 -13.48
N ILE A 93 1.48 -1.35 -12.72
CA ILE A 93 1.28 0.10 -12.90
C ILE A 93 1.72 0.52 -14.31
N ALA A 94 2.91 0.09 -14.75
CA ALA A 94 3.45 0.44 -16.07
C ALA A 94 2.61 -0.11 -17.24
N LEU A 95 2.23 -1.40 -17.19
CA LEU A 95 1.42 -2.01 -18.24
C LEU A 95 0.00 -1.45 -18.27
N SER A 96 -0.62 -1.26 -17.10
CA SER A 96 -2.00 -0.79 -17.01
C SER A 96 -2.12 0.68 -17.42
N GLY A 97 -1.14 1.52 -17.07
CA GLY A 97 -1.07 2.89 -17.56
C GLY A 97 -0.91 2.96 -19.08
N ALA A 98 -0.06 2.11 -19.67
CA ALA A 98 0.08 2.01 -21.12
C ALA A 98 -1.24 1.57 -21.79
N ALA A 99 -1.89 0.53 -21.25
CA ALA A 99 -3.19 0.06 -21.74
C ALA A 99 -4.28 1.15 -21.64
N ALA A 100 -4.31 1.90 -20.54
CA ALA A 100 -5.23 3.03 -20.37
C ALA A 100 -5.03 4.07 -21.48
N MET A 101 -3.79 4.49 -21.71
CA MET A 101 -3.47 5.52 -22.71
C MET A 101 -3.78 5.04 -24.13
N ILE A 102 -3.46 3.79 -24.47
CA ILE A 102 -3.79 3.20 -25.78
C ILE A 102 -5.30 3.20 -26.03
N VAL A 103 -6.10 2.82 -25.02
CA VAL A 103 -7.56 2.75 -25.17
C VAL A 103 -8.19 4.14 -25.19
N MET A 104 -7.67 5.08 -24.39
CA MET A 104 -8.20 6.45 -24.34
C MET A 104 -7.91 7.23 -25.62
N ASP A 105 -6.71 7.09 -26.17
CA ASP A 105 -6.26 7.75 -27.41
C ASP A 105 -6.60 9.25 -27.50
N GLY A 106 -6.46 9.97 -26.37
CA GLY A 106 -6.81 11.39 -26.27
C GLY A 106 -8.32 11.72 -26.30
N SER A 107 -9.20 10.74 -26.45
CA SER A 107 -10.65 10.92 -26.53
C SER A 107 -11.32 10.88 -25.15
N ASN A 108 -12.08 11.93 -24.83
CA ASN A 108 -12.85 12.01 -23.58
C ASN A 108 -13.92 10.90 -23.48
N ALA A 109 -14.47 10.45 -24.61
CA ALA A 109 -15.47 9.38 -24.62
C ALA A 109 -14.89 8.02 -24.22
N MET A 110 -13.58 7.83 -24.42
CA MET A 110 -12.87 6.59 -24.12
C MET A 110 -12.29 6.56 -22.70
N LEU A 111 -12.60 7.57 -21.86
CA LEU A 111 -12.13 7.64 -20.48
C LEU A 111 -12.53 6.40 -19.66
N VAL A 112 -13.83 6.07 -19.62
CA VAL A 112 -14.32 4.93 -18.85
C VAL A 112 -13.78 3.60 -19.40
N PRO A 113 -13.83 3.33 -20.73
CA PRO A 113 -13.15 2.16 -21.32
C PRO A 113 -11.67 2.06 -20.96
N GLY A 114 -10.93 3.18 -20.96
CA GLY A 114 -9.51 3.20 -20.60
C GLY A 114 -9.25 2.83 -19.14
N LEU A 115 -10.05 3.35 -18.20
CA LEU A 115 -9.96 2.98 -16.79
C LEU A 115 -10.34 1.51 -16.54
N LEU A 116 -11.33 1.00 -17.27
CA LEU A 116 -11.72 -0.41 -17.23
C LEU A 116 -10.63 -1.31 -17.82
N ALA A 117 -9.99 -0.90 -18.92
CA ALA A 117 -8.87 -1.63 -19.51
C ALA A 117 -7.68 -1.71 -18.54
N ALA A 118 -7.31 -0.59 -17.91
CA ALA A 118 -6.25 -0.55 -16.91
C ALA A 118 -6.54 -1.46 -15.71
N THR A 119 -7.75 -1.36 -15.16
CA THR A 119 -8.17 -2.21 -14.04
C THR A 119 -8.25 -3.68 -14.47
N GLY A 120 -8.70 -3.96 -15.69
CA GLY A 120 -8.79 -5.30 -16.28
C GLY A 120 -7.41 -5.95 -16.45
N VAL A 121 -6.41 -5.20 -16.91
CA VAL A 121 -5.00 -5.63 -16.92
C VAL A 121 -4.55 -5.96 -15.51
N GLY A 122 -4.79 -5.07 -14.54
CA GLY A 122 -4.48 -5.32 -13.13
C GLY A 122 -5.11 -6.61 -12.59
N VAL A 123 -6.40 -6.83 -12.85
CA VAL A 123 -7.10 -8.07 -12.48
C VAL A 123 -6.44 -9.29 -13.15
N GLY A 124 -6.10 -9.20 -14.43
CA GLY A 124 -5.41 -10.25 -15.17
C GLY A 124 -4.04 -10.61 -14.55
N VAL A 125 -3.26 -9.60 -14.16
CA VAL A 125 -1.98 -9.81 -13.47
C VAL A 125 -2.19 -10.44 -12.09
N GLY A 126 -3.20 -10.01 -11.32
CA GLY A 126 -3.53 -10.61 -10.04
C GLY A 126 -3.93 -12.09 -10.14
N LEU A 127 -4.72 -12.43 -11.18
CA LEU A 127 -5.06 -13.81 -11.51
C LEU A 127 -3.81 -14.63 -11.89
N PHE A 128 -2.95 -14.06 -12.73
CA PHE A 128 -1.70 -14.71 -13.14
C PHE A 128 -0.77 -14.97 -11.96
N ASN A 129 -0.54 -13.97 -11.11
CA ASN A 129 0.27 -14.07 -9.90
C ASN A 129 -0.24 -15.17 -8.98
N PHE A 130 -1.53 -15.14 -8.65
CA PHE A 130 -2.08 -16.17 -7.77
C PHE A 130 -2.09 -17.55 -8.43
N GLY A 131 -2.24 -17.60 -9.76
CA GLY A 131 -2.09 -18.82 -10.56
C GLY A 131 -0.71 -19.45 -10.37
N LEU A 132 0.37 -18.68 -10.49
CA LEU A 132 1.74 -19.14 -10.24
C LEU A 132 1.90 -19.66 -8.80
N ILE A 133 1.35 -18.93 -7.83
CA ILE A 133 1.44 -19.29 -6.40
C ILE A 133 0.70 -20.61 -6.11
N ARG A 134 -0.52 -20.76 -6.66
CA ARG A 134 -1.41 -21.87 -6.33
C ARG A 134 -1.15 -23.11 -7.19
N LEU A 135 -1.04 -22.97 -8.50
CA LEU A 135 -0.91 -24.10 -9.42
C LEU A 135 0.51 -24.64 -9.43
N LEU A 136 1.51 -23.74 -9.49
CA LEU A 136 2.92 -24.12 -9.55
C LEU A 136 3.58 -24.23 -8.16
N ARG A 137 2.84 -23.90 -7.08
CA ARG A 137 3.31 -23.94 -5.69
C ARG A 137 4.56 -23.11 -5.44
N ILE A 138 4.74 -22.02 -6.21
CA ILE A 138 5.88 -21.11 -6.06
C ILE A 138 5.62 -20.19 -4.85
N PRO A 139 6.63 -19.93 -3.99
CA PRO A 139 6.51 -18.97 -2.90
C PRO A 139 6.08 -17.58 -3.40
N PRO A 140 5.20 -16.85 -2.70
CA PRO A 140 4.56 -15.64 -3.24
C PRO A 140 5.50 -14.52 -3.69
N ILE A 141 6.57 -14.26 -2.92
CA ILE A 141 7.58 -13.27 -3.25
C ILE A 141 8.26 -13.60 -4.58
N ILE A 142 8.67 -14.86 -4.76
CA ILE A 142 9.36 -15.32 -5.98
C ILE A 142 8.40 -15.29 -7.17
N ALA A 143 7.16 -15.75 -6.98
CA ALA A 143 6.14 -15.77 -8.03
C ALA A 143 5.85 -14.37 -8.57
N THR A 144 5.60 -13.40 -7.68
CA THR A 144 5.26 -12.03 -8.09
C THR A 144 6.46 -11.24 -8.60
N LEU A 145 7.67 -11.50 -8.10
CA LEU A 145 8.89 -10.91 -8.66
C LEU A 145 9.15 -11.42 -10.08
N ALA A 146 9.05 -12.74 -10.30
CA ALA A 146 9.21 -13.33 -11.63
C ALA A 146 8.12 -12.86 -12.60
N ALA A 147 6.86 -12.82 -12.15
CA ALA A 147 5.76 -12.25 -12.92
C ALA A 147 6.01 -10.78 -13.27
N SER A 148 6.61 -10.01 -12.36
CA SER A 148 6.94 -8.61 -12.59
C SER A 148 7.86 -8.43 -13.81
N LEU A 149 8.83 -9.32 -14.00
CA LEU A 149 9.73 -9.30 -15.17
C LEU A 149 8.97 -9.58 -16.47
N ILE A 150 8.06 -10.55 -16.45
CA ILE A 150 7.23 -10.92 -17.62
C ILE A 150 6.31 -9.75 -17.98
N VAL A 151 5.55 -9.24 -16.99
CA VAL A 151 4.61 -8.13 -17.17
C VAL A 151 5.35 -6.86 -17.61
N MET A 152 6.53 -6.58 -17.05
CA MET A 152 7.36 -5.44 -17.46
C MET A 152 7.86 -5.60 -18.90
N SER A 153 8.26 -6.81 -19.31
CA SER A 153 8.65 -7.08 -20.70
C SER A 153 7.48 -6.81 -21.67
N VAL A 154 6.27 -7.24 -21.31
CA VAL A 154 5.06 -6.91 -22.08
C VAL A 154 4.84 -5.40 -22.10
N ALA A 155 4.96 -4.71 -20.96
CA ALA A 155 4.81 -3.26 -20.85
C ALA A 155 5.81 -2.52 -21.75
N ILE A 156 7.07 -2.96 -21.81
CA ILE A 156 8.09 -2.39 -22.69
C ILE A 156 7.70 -2.57 -24.15
N ASN A 157 7.26 -3.77 -24.54
CA ASN A 157 6.91 -4.04 -25.94
C ASN A 157 5.65 -3.28 -26.39
N VAL A 158 4.64 -3.19 -25.52
CA VAL A 158 3.39 -2.44 -25.77
C VAL A 158 3.60 -0.93 -25.71
N GLY A 159 4.43 -0.46 -24.77
CA GLY A 159 4.69 0.96 -24.52
C GLY A 159 5.80 1.57 -25.37
N ARG A 160 6.45 0.79 -26.24
CA ARG A 160 7.52 1.28 -27.12
C ARG A 160 7.00 2.40 -28.03
N GLY A 161 7.57 3.59 -27.89
CA GLY A 161 7.19 4.76 -28.68
C GLY A 161 5.82 5.35 -28.32
N LEU A 162 5.20 4.89 -27.23
CA LEU A 162 3.91 5.41 -26.76
C LEU A 162 4.06 6.88 -26.36
N LYS A 163 3.44 7.77 -27.14
CA LYS A 163 3.38 9.22 -26.88
C LYS A 163 1.95 9.73 -26.82
N VAL A 164 1.01 8.85 -26.49
CA VAL A 164 -0.39 9.19 -26.37
C VAL A 164 -0.57 10.04 -25.12
N LYS A 165 -1.10 11.25 -25.30
CA LYS A 165 -1.47 12.11 -24.19
C LYS A 165 -2.82 11.67 -23.62
N PRO A 166 -3.03 11.79 -22.31
CA PRO A 166 -4.35 11.59 -21.72
C PRO A 166 -5.38 12.54 -22.34
N PRO A 167 -6.67 12.16 -22.40
CA PRO A 167 -7.74 13.07 -22.78
C PRO A 167 -7.74 14.33 -21.90
N ALA A 168 -8.06 15.49 -22.48
CA ALA A 168 -8.04 16.76 -21.75
C ALA A 168 -8.89 16.72 -20.48
N LEU A 169 -10.10 16.15 -20.57
CA LEU A 169 -10.98 15.96 -19.40
C LEU A 169 -10.29 15.16 -18.30
N PHE A 170 -9.50 14.14 -18.65
CA PHE A 170 -8.85 13.30 -17.66
C PHE A 170 -7.76 14.05 -16.92
N SER A 171 -6.88 14.76 -17.64
CA SER A 171 -5.84 15.58 -17.03
C SER A 171 -6.42 16.71 -16.19
N ASP A 172 -7.50 17.36 -16.65
CA ASP A 172 -8.20 18.38 -15.88
C ASP A 172 -8.74 17.80 -14.57
N LEU A 173 -9.38 16.62 -14.60
CA LEU A 173 -9.85 15.92 -13.40
C LEU A 173 -8.70 15.54 -12.46
N MET A 174 -7.54 15.13 -12.98
CA MET A 174 -6.36 14.80 -12.17
C MET A 174 -5.75 16.04 -11.51
N ALA A 175 -5.83 17.21 -12.15
CA ALA A 175 -5.36 18.48 -11.61
C ALA A 175 -6.40 19.20 -10.73
N GLN A 176 -7.68 18.84 -10.84
CA GLN A 176 -8.78 19.52 -10.17
C GLN A 176 -8.69 19.43 -8.64
N ARG A 177 -9.09 20.51 -7.98
CA ARG A 177 -9.19 20.62 -6.52
C ARG A 177 -10.61 21.02 -6.13
N VAL A 178 -11.13 20.42 -5.06
CA VAL A 178 -12.42 20.76 -4.46
C VAL A 178 -12.15 21.22 -3.03
N LEU A 179 -12.49 22.47 -2.72
CA LEU A 179 -12.23 23.07 -1.39
C LEU A 179 -10.75 22.94 -0.94
N GLY A 180 -9.81 23.03 -1.90
CA GLY A 180 -8.37 22.87 -1.64
C GLY A 180 -7.87 21.42 -1.60
N ILE A 181 -8.75 20.42 -1.66
CA ILE A 181 -8.38 19.00 -1.64
C ILE A 181 -8.29 18.48 -3.08
N PRO A 182 -7.19 17.80 -3.48
CA PRO A 182 -7.07 17.20 -4.80
C PRO A 182 -8.17 16.17 -5.05
N LEU A 183 -8.78 16.20 -6.24
CA LEU A 183 -9.86 15.27 -6.59
C LEU A 183 -9.39 13.80 -6.54
N VAL A 184 -8.13 13.54 -6.92
CA VAL A 184 -7.48 12.22 -6.79
C VAL A 184 -7.46 11.74 -5.34
N ALA A 185 -7.21 12.63 -4.37
CA ALA A 185 -7.23 12.28 -2.95
C ALA A 185 -8.64 11.94 -2.46
N ILE A 186 -9.66 12.65 -2.96
CA ILE A 186 -11.07 12.32 -2.69
C ILE A 186 -11.41 10.94 -3.28
N GLY A 187 -11.00 10.66 -4.52
CA GLY A 187 -11.17 9.35 -5.15
C GLY A 187 -10.51 8.23 -4.35
N ALA A 188 -9.25 8.43 -3.91
CA ALA A 188 -8.56 7.49 -3.05
C ALA A 188 -9.25 7.30 -1.69
N LEU A 189 -9.85 8.35 -1.13
CA LEU A 189 -10.63 8.26 0.10
C LEU A 189 -11.89 7.42 -0.09
N VAL A 190 -12.61 7.59 -1.21
CA VAL A 190 -13.77 6.75 -1.55
C VAL A 190 -13.35 5.28 -1.63
N VAL A 191 -12.25 4.96 -2.34
CA VAL A 191 -11.72 3.58 -2.42
C VAL A 191 -11.30 3.08 -1.03
N THR A 192 -10.69 3.92 -0.21
CA THR A 192 -10.32 3.60 1.18
C THR A 192 -11.55 3.19 1.99
N VAL A 193 -12.64 3.96 1.90
CA VAL A 193 -13.90 3.67 2.59
C VAL A 193 -14.50 2.36 2.08
N LEU A 194 -14.48 2.10 0.77
CA LEU A 194 -14.95 0.83 0.20
C LEU A 194 -14.13 -0.36 0.72
N VAL A 195 -12.79 -0.25 0.79
CA VAL A 195 -11.93 -1.30 1.35
C VAL A 195 -12.17 -1.48 2.85
N ALA A 196 -12.36 -0.40 3.61
CA ALA A 196 -12.70 -0.46 5.04
C ALA A 196 -14.04 -1.17 5.26
N LEU A 197 -15.08 -0.79 4.53
CA LEU A 197 -16.39 -1.44 4.59
C LEU A 197 -16.31 -2.90 4.14
N MET A 198 -15.52 -3.21 3.11
CA MET A 198 -15.26 -4.58 2.70
C MET A 198 -14.64 -5.40 3.85
N LEU A 199 -13.63 -4.86 4.53
CA LEU A 199 -12.94 -5.53 5.63
C LEU A 199 -13.85 -5.73 6.86
N GLU A 200 -14.67 -4.75 7.21
CA GLU A 200 -15.50 -4.78 8.42
C GLU A 200 -16.84 -5.50 8.22
N ARG A 201 -17.46 -5.33 7.05
CA ARG A 201 -18.87 -5.75 6.83
C ARG A 201 -19.00 -7.04 6.02
N THR A 202 -17.97 -7.48 5.29
CA THR A 202 -18.11 -8.65 4.39
C THR A 202 -17.47 -9.94 4.92
N VAL A 203 -17.89 -11.07 4.34
CA VAL A 203 -17.28 -12.38 4.60
C VAL A 203 -15.81 -12.41 4.16
N LEU A 204 -15.46 -11.70 3.07
CA LEU A 204 -14.10 -11.63 2.58
C LEU A 204 -13.17 -11.00 3.63
N GLY A 205 -13.59 -9.91 4.26
CA GLY A 205 -12.82 -9.24 5.32
C GLY A 205 -12.53 -10.14 6.52
N ARG A 206 -13.57 -10.79 7.07
CA ARG A 206 -13.43 -11.78 8.14
C ARG A 206 -12.54 -12.95 7.74
N SER A 207 -12.65 -13.40 6.49
CA SER A 207 -11.82 -14.48 5.96
C SER A 207 -10.35 -14.09 5.83
N ILE A 208 -10.05 -12.86 5.39
CA ILE A 208 -8.67 -12.35 5.32
C ILE A 208 -8.04 -12.33 6.71
N ALA A 209 -8.76 -11.80 7.71
CA ALA A 209 -8.29 -11.77 9.08
C ALA A 209 -8.00 -13.18 9.63
N ALA A 210 -8.93 -14.12 9.48
CA ALA A 210 -8.79 -15.49 9.96
C ALA A 210 -7.66 -16.26 9.24
N VAL A 211 -7.59 -16.17 7.91
CA VAL A 211 -6.55 -16.81 7.09
C VAL A 211 -5.17 -16.27 7.45
N GLY A 212 -5.06 -14.96 7.70
CA GLY A 212 -3.81 -14.33 8.09
C GLY A 212 -3.30 -14.77 9.46
N GLN A 213 -4.18 -14.99 10.43
CA GLN A 213 -3.80 -15.43 11.78
C GLN A 213 -3.37 -16.89 11.81
N ASN A 214 -4.15 -17.80 11.22
CA ASN A 214 -3.78 -19.20 11.14
C ASN A 214 -4.49 -19.89 9.96
N ARG A 215 -3.73 -20.12 8.89
CA ARG A 215 -4.25 -20.77 7.67
C ARG A 215 -4.84 -22.15 7.92
N ARG A 216 -4.21 -22.97 8.77
CA ARG A 216 -4.66 -24.33 9.06
C ARG A 216 -5.96 -24.31 9.86
N ALA A 217 -6.06 -23.44 10.87
CA ALA A 217 -7.29 -23.27 11.64
C ALA A 217 -8.44 -22.73 10.77
N ALA A 218 -8.16 -21.74 9.92
CA ALA A 218 -9.13 -21.21 8.97
C ALA A 218 -9.67 -22.29 8.02
N GLN A 219 -8.80 -23.18 7.54
CA GLN A 219 -9.18 -24.29 6.67
C GLN A 219 -10.05 -25.34 7.40
N LEU A 220 -9.70 -25.68 8.64
CA LEU A 220 -10.50 -26.57 9.49
C LEU A 220 -11.87 -25.96 9.86
N ALA A 221 -11.94 -24.63 9.95
CA ALA A 221 -13.19 -23.89 10.14
C ALA A 221 -14.03 -23.74 8.86
N GLY A 222 -13.66 -24.40 7.76
CA GLY A 222 -14.42 -24.41 6.50
C GLY A 222 -14.25 -23.16 5.62
N LEU A 223 -13.30 -22.27 5.93
CA LEU A 223 -13.03 -21.10 5.08
C LEU A 223 -12.35 -21.53 3.78
N LYS A 224 -12.77 -20.92 2.66
CA LYS A 224 -12.16 -21.11 1.33
C LYS A 224 -10.85 -20.32 1.24
N VAL A 225 -9.80 -20.79 1.94
CA VAL A 225 -8.49 -20.11 2.08
C VAL A 225 -7.94 -19.63 0.75
N GLU A 226 -7.95 -20.49 -0.28
CA GLU A 226 -7.38 -20.13 -1.59
C GLU A 226 -8.22 -19.07 -2.32
N ARG A 227 -9.55 -19.09 -2.16
CA ARG A 227 -10.40 -18.03 -2.72
C ARG A 227 -10.13 -16.69 -2.03
N THR A 228 -9.91 -16.69 -0.72
CA THR A 228 -9.56 -15.48 0.04
C THR A 228 -8.25 -14.88 -0.44
N ARG A 229 -7.22 -15.72 -0.63
CA ARG A 229 -5.91 -15.28 -1.13
C ARG A 229 -5.99 -14.79 -2.58
N LEU A 230 -6.71 -15.49 -3.45
CA LEU A 230 -6.99 -15.06 -4.82
C LEU A 230 -7.57 -13.64 -4.85
N MET A 231 -8.64 -13.40 -4.08
CA MET A 231 -9.28 -12.08 -4.03
C MET A 231 -8.32 -10.99 -3.52
N ALA A 232 -7.45 -11.29 -2.55
CA ALA A 232 -6.45 -10.33 -2.08
C ALA A 232 -5.47 -9.92 -3.20
N TYR A 233 -4.93 -10.88 -3.95
CA TYR A 233 -4.04 -10.60 -5.08
C TYR A 233 -4.74 -9.88 -6.24
N VAL A 234 -5.98 -10.27 -6.56
CA VAL A 234 -6.77 -9.64 -7.63
C VAL A 234 -7.13 -8.19 -7.28
N ILE A 235 -7.58 -7.92 -6.05
CA ILE A 235 -7.87 -6.54 -5.61
C ILE A 235 -6.59 -5.72 -5.57
N CYS A 236 -5.47 -6.30 -5.10
CA CYS A 236 -4.18 -5.62 -5.06
C CYS A 236 -3.71 -5.17 -6.45
N ALA A 237 -3.63 -6.11 -7.38
CA ALA A 237 -3.20 -5.82 -8.74
C ALA A 237 -4.23 -4.95 -9.49
N GLY A 238 -5.53 -5.10 -9.23
CA GLY A 238 -6.57 -4.23 -9.77
C GLY A 238 -6.42 -2.77 -9.32
N LEU A 239 -6.14 -2.53 -8.03
CA LEU A 239 -5.85 -1.19 -7.52
C LEU A 239 -4.53 -0.64 -8.08
N ALA A 240 -3.50 -1.48 -8.23
CA ALA A 240 -2.26 -1.09 -8.91
C ALA A 240 -2.52 -0.70 -10.37
N GLY A 241 -3.39 -1.42 -11.08
CA GLY A 241 -3.77 -1.12 -12.46
C GLY A 241 -4.53 0.20 -12.59
N LEU A 242 -5.51 0.45 -11.70
CA LEU A 242 -6.20 1.73 -11.62
C LEU A 242 -5.21 2.88 -11.33
N THR A 243 -4.31 2.71 -10.37
CA THR A 243 -3.30 3.72 -10.04
C THR A 243 -2.40 4.01 -11.24
N GLY A 244 -2.02 3.01 -12.05
CA GLY A 244 -1.26 3.23 -13.28
C GLY A 244 -1.95 4.15 -14.28
N ALA A 245 -3.26 4.01 -14.47
CA ALA A 245 -4.04 4.93 -15.30
C ALA A 245 -4.08 6.34 -14.72
N LEU A 246 -4.29 6.47 -13.40
CA LEU A 246 -4.37 7.76 -12.73
C LEU A 246 -3.02 8.51 -12.75
N ILE A 247 -1.91 7.81 -12.53
CA ILE A 247 -0.56 8.39 -12.64
C ILE A 247 -0.31 8.85 -14.08
N ALA A 248 -0.66 8.04 -15.09
CA ALA A 248 -0.50 8.44 -16.49
C ALA A 248 -1.34 9.68 -16.84
N GLY A 249 -2.56 9.78 -16.32
CA GLY A 249 -3.41 10.97 -16.47
C GLY A 249 -2.84 12.23 -15.82
N PHE A 250 -2.24 12.06 -14.64
CA PHE A 250 -1.63 13.15 -13.86
C PHE A 250 -0.30 13.62 -14.45
N SER A 251 0.55 12.70 -14.91
CA SER A 251 1.88 12.98 -15.47
C SER A 251 1.86 13.40 -16.94
N GLY A 252 0.69 13.45 -17.58
CA GLY A 252 0.55 13.83 -18.99
C GLY A 252 0.91 12.73 -19.99
N GLY A 253 0.94 11.48 -19.54
CA GLY A 253 1.27 10.30 -20.35
C GLY A 253 1.83 9.17 -19.48
N ASN A 254 1.93 7.98 -20.04
CA ASN A 254 2.50 6.82 -19.36
C ASN A 254 4.02 6.76 -19.50
N SER A 255 4.73 6.54 -18.40
CA SER A 255 6.16 6.15 -18.43
C SER A 255 6.36 4.74 -17.87
N LEU A 256 7.38 4.03 -18.37
CA LEU A 256 7.67 2.64 -17.98
C LEU A 256 8.22 2.53 -16.55
N ASP A 257 8.78 3.61 -16.02
CA ASP A 257 9.40 3.69 -14.70
C ASP A 257 8.45 4.22 -13.60
N GLN A 258 7.27 4.72 -13.94
CA GLN A 258 6.33 5.33 -12.99
C GLN A 258 5.90 4.38 -11.84
N GLY A 259 6.00 3.07 -12.03
CA GLY A 259 5.67 2.08 -11.02
C GLY A 259 6.81 1.76 -10.04
N GLN A 260 8.05 2.10 -10.36
CA GLN A 260 9.25 1.59 -9.64
C GLN A 260 9.29 2.06 -8.18
N GLU A 261 8.89 3.30 -7.92
CA GLU A 261 8.87 3.86 -6.57
C GLU A 261 7.92 3.12 -5.63
N TYR A 262 6.85 2.50 -6.17
CA TYR A 262 5.82 1.83 -5.38
C TYR A 262 6.23 0.42 -4.91
N LEU A 263 7.31 -0.17 -5.42
CA LEU A 263 7.73 -1.54 -5.06
C LEU A 263 8.02 -1.67 -3.55
N LEU A 264 9.00 -0.90 -3.06
CA LEU A 264 9.39 -0.92 -1.65
C LEU A 264 8.53 0.04 -0.82
N MET A 265 8.06 1.13 -1.42
CA MET A 265 7.28 2.15 -0.71
C MET A 265 5.97 1.58 -0.19
N THR A 266 5.24 0.77 -0.97
CA THR A 266 3.96 0.20 -0.52
C THR A 266 4.14 -0.77 0.65
N ILE A 267 5.20 -1.59 0.64
CA ILE A 267 5.55 -2.45 1.78
C ILE A 267 5.84 -1.59 3.01
N ALA A 268 6.70 -0.57 2.88
CA ALA A 268 7.00 0.34 3.97
C ALA A 268 5.75 1.02 4.53
N VAL A 269 4.88 1.55 3.66
CA VAL A 269 3.63 2.20 4.06
C VAL A 269 2.71 1.26 4.81
N VAL A 270 2.56 0.01 4.36
CA VAL A 270 1.72 -0.99 5.05
C VAL A 270 2.27 -1.32 6.45
N VAL A 271 3.59 -1.47 6.57
CA VAL A 271 4.25 -1.80 7.85
C VAL A 271 4.22 -0.62 8.81
N ILE A 272 4.57 0.58 8.35
CA ILE A 272 4.54 1.83 9.14
C ILE A 272 3.09 2.16 9.55
N GLY A 273 2.12 1.88 8.67
CA GLY A 273 0.69 2.03 8.94
C GLY A 273 0.15 1.05 9.99
N GLY A 274 0.97 0.10 10.44
CA GLY A 274 0.65 -0.79 11.55
C GLY A 274 -0.13 -2.04 11.16
N THR A 275 -0.13 -2.41 9.87
CA THR A 275 -0.64 -3.72 9.46
C THR A 275 0.35 -4.80 9.88
N ALA A 276 -0.13 -5.88 10.48
CA ALA A 276 0.76 -6.96 10.94
C ALA A 276 1.36 -7.70 9.74
N VAL A 277 2.70 -7.72 9.66
CA VAL A 277 3.45 -8.50 8.65
C VAL A 277 3.23 -10.01 8.80
N ALA A 278 2.97 -10.45 10.03
CA ALA A 278 2.54 -11.81 10.32
C ALA A 278 1.16 -12.15 9.73
N GLY A 279 0.37 -11.15 9.33
CA GLY A 279 -0.95 -11.30 8.74
C GLY A 279 -2.11 -11.09 9.73
N GLY A 280 -3.32 -11.02 9.19
CA GLY A 280 -4.59 -11.10 9.92
C GLY A 280 -5.05 -9.83 10.66
N ARG A 281 -4.22 -8.77 10.69
CA ARG A 281 -4.54 -7.48 11.32
C ARG A 281 -4.29 -6.32 10.34
N PRO A 282 -5.17 -6.09 9.35
CA PRO A 282 -5.08 -4.93 8.44
C PRO A 282 -5.35 -3.62 9.18
N SER A 283 -4.67 -2.54 8.77
CA SER A 283 -4.82 -1.20 9.37
C SER A 283 -5.08 -0.15 8.29
N VAL A 284 -6.35 0.06 7.94
CA VAL A 284 -6.76 1.00 6.87
C VAL A 284 -6.39 2.46 7.19
N PRO A 285 -6.71 3.01 8.38
CA PRO A 285 -6.39 4.42 8.68
C PRO A 285 -4.89 4.70 8.70
N GLY A 286 -4.08 3.69 9.05
CA GLY A 286 -2.63 3.84 9.08
C GLY A 286 -1.99 3.96 7.71
N ILE A 287 -2.63 3.47 6.64
CA ILE A 287 -2.13 3.62 5.27
C ILE A 287 -2.03 5.09 4.88
N TRP A 288 -3.01 5.91 5.24
CA TRP A 288 -2.99 7.35 4.99
C TRP A 288 -1.86 8.06 5.75
N GLY A 289 -1.75 7.80 7.06
CA GLY A 289 -0.70 8.39 7.88
C GLY A 289 0.71 8.02 7.38
N ALA A 290 0.91 6.74 7.05
CA ALA A 290 2.20 6.26 6.56
C ALA A 290 2.54 6.77 5.15
N ALA A 291 1.57 6.86 4.25
CA ALA A 291 1.78 7.42 2.90
C ALA A 291 2.12 8.91 2.96
N MET A 292 1.39 9.68 3.79
CA MET A 292 1.70 11.09 4.08
C MET A 292 3.12 11.23 4.63
N PHE A 293 3.45 10.43 5.64
CA PHE A 293 4.77 10.45 6.27
C PHE A 293 5.88 10.19 5.25
N MET A 294 5.75 9.15 4.42
CA MET A 294 6.78 8.81 3.43
C MET A 294 6.96 9.93 2.39
N PHE A 295 5.88 10.54 1.90
CA PHE A 295 5.97 11.67 0.98
C PHE A 295 6.65 12.88 1.64
N LEU A 296 6.18 13.28 2.82
CA LEU A 296 6.71 14.44 3.55
C LEU A 296 8.16 14.24 3.99
N LEU A 297 8.56 13.01 4.29
CA LEU A 297 9.95 12.68 4.58
C LEU A 297 10.84 12.96 3.38
N VAL A 298 10.47 12.49 2.20
CA VAL A 298 11.24 12.73 0.97
C VAL A 298 11.25 14.23 0.64
N ALA A 299 10.13 14.92 0.83
CA ALA A 299 10.04 16.37 0.66
C ALA A 299 10.96 17.13 1.63
N LEU A 300 11.02 16.73 2.91
CA LEU A 300 11.95 17.28 3.89
C LEU A 300 13.41 17.10 3.45
N LEU A 301 13.78 15.88 3.08
CA LEU A 301 15.15 15.59 2.66
C LEU A 301 15.52 16.38 1.40
N ASN A 302 14.57 16.57 0.49
CA ASN A 302 14.76 17.45 -0.67
C ASN A 302 14.92 18.93 -0.27
N ALA A 303 14.10 19.43 0.66
CA ALA A 303 14.15 20.81 1.13
C ALA A 303 15.48 21.14 1.84
N VAL A 304 16.08 20.17 2.54
CA VAL A 304 17.41 20.31 3.19
C VAL A 304 18.57 20.12 2.18
N GLY A 305 18.28 19.93 0.89
CA GLY A 305 19.28 19.82 -0.16
C GLY A 305 19.98 18.46 -0.23
N ALA A 306 19.39 17.39 0.33
CA ALA A 306 19.95 16.05 0.23
C ALA A 306 19.90 15.56 -1.23
N GLY A 307 21.06 15.19 -1.77
CA GLY A 307 21.15 14.63 -3.13
C GLY A 307 20.38 13.31 -3.27
N PRO A 308 20.04 12.87 -4.50
CA PRO A 308 19.24 11.67 -4.75
C PRO A 308 19.75 10.41 -4.04
N GLY A 309 21.08 10.16 -4.07
CA GLY A 309 21.69 9.02 -3.39
C GLY A 309 21.55 9.08 -1.87
N LEU A 310 21.75 10.26 -1.28
CA LEU A 310 21.58 10.46 0.17
C LEU A 310 20.11 10.30 0.59
N ARG A 311 19.16 10.76 -0.23
CA ARG A 311 17.72 10.54 0.01
C ARG A 311 17.36 9.07 0.03
N MET A 312 17.86 8.28 -0.92
CA MET A 312 17.64 6.83 -0.94
C MET A 312 18.23 6.15 0.30
N LEU A 313 19.48 6.50 0.65
CA LEU A 313 20.16 5.98 1.84
C LEU A 313 19.37 6.28 3.11
N LEU A 314 19.01 7.55 3.34
CA LEU A 314 18.29 7.98 4.53
C LEU A 314 16.88 7.38 4.58
N THR A 315 16.17 7.33 3.46
CA THR A 315 14.85 6.68 3.39
C THR A 315 14.95 5.21 3.77
N GLY A 316 15.96 4.49 3.27
CA GLY A 316 16.20 3.09 3.64
C GLY A 316 16.51 2.92 5.14
N VAL A 317 17.41 3.73 5.69
CA VAL A 317 17.75 3.71 7.13
C VAL A 317 16.52 4.01 7.99
N ILE A 318 15.69 4.97 7.59
CA ILE A 318 14.47 5.34 8.31
C ILE A 318 13.44 4.22 8.26
N ILE A 319 13.24 3.58 7.11
CA ILE A 319 12.34 2.41 7.01
C ILE A 319 12.81 1.33 7.99
N ILE A 320 14.11 1.00 8.02
CA ILE A 320 14.67 0.01 8.96
C ILE A 320 14.39 0.44 10.40
N ALA A 321 14.69 1.69 10.75
CA ALA A 321 14.49 2.21 12.10
C ALA A 321 13.02 2.11 12.54
N VAL A 322 12.08 2.50 11.67
CA VAL A 322 10.64 2.42 11.98
C VAL A 322 10.20 0.97 12.13
N ILE A 323 10.67 0.05 11.27
CA ILE A 323 10.34 -1.37 11.38
C ILE A 323 10.87 -1.95 12.69
N VAL A 324 12.11 -1.65 13.09
CA VAL A 324 12.68 -2.13 14.36
C VAL A 324 11.85 -1.63 15.55
N VAL A 325 11.50 -0.35 15.57
CA VAL A 325 10.66 0.24 16.63
C VAL A 325 9.26 -0.36 16.64
N ALA A 326 8.68 -0.64 15.46
CA ALA A 326 7.37 -1.28 15.34
C ALA A 326 7.39 -2.75 15.79
N SER A 327 8.47 -3.48 15.45
CA SER A 327 8.66 -4.91 15.75
C SER A 327 8.98 -5.16 17.22
N ALA A 328 9.59 -4.20 17.91
CA ALA A 328 9.87 -4.26 19.35
C ALA A 328 8.60 -4.20 20.22
N ARG A 329 7.42 -3.98 19.64
CA ARG A 329 6.14 -4.03 20.37
C ARG A 329 5.73 -5.50 20.52
N PRO A 330 5.57 -6.05 21.74
CA PRO A 330 5.20 -7.43 21.93
C PRO A 330 3.88 -7.74 21.22
N ALA A 331 3.88 -8.76 20.37
CA ALA A 331 2.65 -9.33 19.83
C ALA A 331 1.81 -9.82 21.02
N ARG A 332 0.66 -9.19 21.25
CA ARG A 332 -0.39 -9.69 22.13
C ARG A 332 -1.36 -10.57 21.36
#